data_AF-A0A835VDS9-F1
#
_entry.id   AF-A0A835VDS9-F1
#
_cell.length_a   1.000
_cell.length_b   1.000
_cell.length_c   1.000
_cell.angle_alpha   90.00
_cell.angle_beta   90.00
_cell.angle_gamma   90.00
#
_symmetry.space_group_name_H-M   'P 1'
#
loop_
_entity.id
_entity.type
_entity.pdbx_description
1 polymer ?
#
loop_
_entity_poly.entity_id
_entity_poly.type
_entity_poly.pdbx_seq_one_letter_code
_entity_poly.pdbx_strand_id
1 'polypeptide(L)'
;MKTIDHLTIEVENTFASVLEHAANNDVEGFQLSVERDPSTIDEVGDWYGRKKVIEQRTPLMVAATYGSIDVLKLILKLSSIDLNRHCGLDKTTALHCAASGGSVTAVETIKILLSAGADPNCVDVNGHRPSDVIVAPHKCSNLRATLEQLLEVLMVLAL
;
A
#
# COMPACT_ATOMS: atom_id res chain seq x y z
N MET A 1 -39.33 -6.76 26.03
CA MET A 1 -38.57 -7.57 25.05
C MET A 1 -38.30 -6.73 23.82
N LYS A 2 -37.07 -6.24 23.71
CA LYS A 2 -36.31 -5.90 22.50
C LYS A 2 -34.97 -5.38 23.03
N THR A 3 -34.05 -6.32 23.21
CA THR A 3 -32.64 -6.04 23.43
C THR A 3 -32.17 -5.29 22.19
N ILE A 4 -31.64 -4.08 22.38
CA ILE A 4 -31.01 -3.33 21.32
C ILE A 4 -29.63 -3.97 21.13
N ASP A 5 -29.42 -4.55 19.96
CA ASP A 5 -28.21 -5.25 19.58
C ASP A 5 -27.03 -4.28 19.55
N HIS A 6 -26.31 -4.19 20.66
CA HIS A 6 -25.03 -3.50 20.76
C HIS A 6 -23.89 -4.24 20.03
N LEU A 7 -24.15 -5.44 19.51
CA LEU A 7 -23.13 -6.26 18.81
C LEU A 7 -23.02 -5.98 17.30
N THR A 8 -23.99 -5.30 16.67
CA THR A 8 -23.91 -5.04 15.21
C THR A 8 -23.00 -3.88 14.84
N ILE A 9 -22.60 -3.02 15.79
CA ILE A 9 -21.73 -1.86 15.51
C ILE A 9 -20.23 -2.25 15.53
N GLU A 10 -19.84 -3.34 16.18
CA GLU A 10 -18.44 -3.77 16.26
C GLU A 10 -17.98 -4.62 15.07
N VAL A 11 -18.90 -5.17 14.29
CA VAL A 11 -18.57 -6.12 13.20
C VAL A 11 -18.42 -5.43 11.84
N GLU A 12 -18.99 -4.23 11.66
CA GLU A 12 -18.94 -3.51 10.37
C GLU A 12 -17.69 -2.63 10.15
N ASN A 13 -16.80 -2.48 11.14
CA ASN A 13 -15.58 -1.67 11.00
C ASN A 13 -14.26 -2.44 11.19
N THR A 14 -14.28 -3.78 11.21
CA THR A 14 -13.07 -4.60 11.36
C THR A 14 -12.08 -4.40 10.22
N PHE A 15 -12.53 -4.37 8.95
CA PHE A 15 -11.61 -4.19 7.84
C PHE A 15 -11.06 -2.76 7.74
N ALA A 16 -11.87 -1.75 8.06
CA ALA A 16 -11.39 -0.37 8.12
C ALA A 16 -10.21 -0.22 9.09
N SER A 17 -10.29 -0.86 10.26
CA SER A 17 -9.18 -0.88 11.22
C SER A 17 -7.92 -1.55 10.67
N VAL A 18 -8.03 -2.59 9.83
CA VAL A 18 -6.88 -3.22 9.16
C VAL A 18 -6.12 -2.21 8.29
N LEU A 19 -6.85 -1.42 7.50
CA LEU A 19 -6.23 -0.38 6.67
C LEU A 19 -5.64 0.75 7.53
N GLU A 20 -6.28 1.11 8.65
CA GLU A 20 -5.75 2.09 9.60
C GLU A 20 -4.45 1.61 10.27
N HIS A 21 -4.38 0.34 10.70
CA HIS A 21 -3.17 -0.25 11.24
C HIS A 21 -2.05 -0.24 10.19
N ALA A 22 -2.37 -0.58 8.94
CA ALA A 22 -1.44 -0.49 7.82
C ALA A 22 -0.95 0.95 7.57
N ALA A 23 -1.82 1.96 7.69
CA ALA A 23 -1.44 3.36 7.52
C ALA A 23 -0.55 3.89 8.67
N ASN A 24 -0.79 3.42 9.89
CA ASN A 24 -0.11 3.89 11.10
C ASN A 24 1.15 3.09 11.47
N ASN A 25 1.52 2.10 10.66
CA ASN A 25 2.59 1.14 10.96
C ASN A 25 2.38 0.40 12.30
N ASP A 26 1.13 0.15 12.65
CA ASP A 26 0.75 -0.58 13.87
C ASP A 26 0.80 -2.09 13.62
N VAL A 27 1.98 -2.67 13.86
CA VAL A 27 2.26 -4.09 13.61
C VAL A 27 1.42 -5.01 14.50
N GLU A 28 1.23 -4.65 15.77
CA GLU A 28 0.50 -5.48 16.73
C GLU A 28 -0.98 -5.53 16.38
N GLY A 29 -1.61 -4.37 16.16
CA GLY A 29 -3.01 -4.29 15.73
C GLY A 29 -3.24 -4.99 14.39
N PHE A 30 -2.34 -4.77 13.43
CA PHE A 30 -2.40 -5.44 12.13
C PHE A 30 -2.32 -6.96 12.26
N GLN A 31 -1.35 -7.46 13.03
CA GLN A 31 -1.16 -8.89 13.23
C GLN A 31 -2.38 -9.52 13.92
N LEU A 32 -2.91 -8.89 14.96
CA LEU A 32 -4.12 -9.38 15.65
C LEU A 32 -5.33 -9.47 14.71
N SER A 33 -5.51 -8.49 13.81
CA SER A 33 -6.60 -8.55 12.83
C SER A 33 -6.43 -9.70 11.83
N VAL A 34 -5.21 -9.91 11.32
CA VAL A 34 -4.91 -11.03 10.39
C VAL A 34 -5.03 -12.39 11.09
N GLU A 35 -4.67 -12.50 12.37
CA GLU A 35 -4.84 -13.73 13.15
C GLU A 35 -6.33 -14.07 13.39
N ARG A 36 -7.18 -13.04 13.55
CA ARG A 36 -8.63 -13.20 13.68
C ARG A 36 -9.28 -13.57 12.36
N ASP A 37 -8.85 -12.95 11.27
CA ASP A 37 -9.32 -13.22 9.92
C ASP A 37 -8.18 -13.11 8.89
N PRO A 38 -7.57 -14.25 8.50
CA PRO A 38 -6.46 -14.27 7.55
C PRO A 38 -6.80 -13.73 6.16
N SER A 39 -8.09 -13.68 5.78
CA SER A 39 -8.49 -13.17 4.45
C SER A 39 -8.25 -11.66 4.32
N THR A 40 -8.22 -10.94 5.44
CA THR A 40 -8.03 -9.48 5.47
C THR A 40 -6.65 -9.03 4.98
N ILE A 41 -5.64 -9.91 4.93
CA ILE A 41 -4.28 -9.52 4.54
C ILE A 41 -4.16 -9.02 3.08
N ASP A 42 -5.07 -9.45 2.21
CA ASP A 42 -5.11 -9.09 0.77
C ASP A 42 -6.51 -8.63 0.30
N GLU A 43 -7.41 -8.36 1.24
CA GLU A 43 -8.74 -7.85 0.94
C GLU A 43 -8.65 -6.40 0.42
N VAL A 44 -9.64 -6.01 -0.41
CA VAL A 44 -9.77 -4.67 -0.95
C VAL A 44 -10.88 -3.95 -0.20
N GLY A 45 -10.58 -2.79 0.36
CA GLY A 45 -11.57 -1.97 1.04
C GLY A 45 -11.42 -0.48 0.76
N ASP A 46 -12.43 0.26 1.18
CA ASP A 46 -12.52 1.70 1.00
C ASP A 46 -11.53 2.41 1.93
N TRP A 47 -10.64 3.19 1.33
CA TRP A 47 -9.61 3.96 1.98
C TRP A 47 -9.80 5.45 1.72
N TYR A 48 -9.85 6.22 2.80
CA TYR A 48 -10.16 7.65 2.75
C TYR A 48 -8.90 8.54 2.62
N GLY A 49 -7.70 7.95 2.81
CA GLY A 49 -6.40 8.57 2.51
C GLY A 49 -6.20 10.02 2.96
N ARG A 50 -5.37 10.75 2.19
CA ARG A 50 -5.14 12.21 2.35
C ARG A 50 -5.99 13.07 1.42
N LYS A 51 -6.65 12.45 0.44
CA LYS A 51 -7.51 13.13 -0.55
C LYS A 51 -8.97 12.96 -0.10
N LYS A 52 -9.84 13.94 -0.36
CA LYS A 52 -11.28 13.85 -0.05
C LYS A 52 -12.05 12.85 -0.94
N VAL A 53 -11.39 11.84 -1.48
CA VAL A 53 -11.94 10.85 -2.41
C VAL A 53 -11.71 9.47 -1.81
N ILE A 54 -12.76 8.66 -1.80
CA ILE A 54 -12.70 7.25 -1.39
C ILE A 54 -12.01 6.47 -2.50
N GLU A 55 -10.90 5.82 -2.19
CA GLU A 55 -10.15 4.96 -3.09
C GLU A 55 -10.20 3.53 -2.56
N GLN A 56 -10.28 2.53 -3.44
CA GLN A 56 -10.17 1.13 -3.00
C GLN A 56 -8.71 0.72 -2.91
N ARG A 57 -8.32 0.12 -1.79
CA ARG A 57 -6.92 -0.27 -1.51
C ARG A 57 -6.84 -1.60 -0.79
N THR A 58 -5.73 -2.30 -1.01
CA THR A 58 -5.30 -3.40 -0.14
C THR A 58 -4.45 -2.87 1.01
N PRO A 59 -4.26 -3.64 2.10
CA PRO A 59 -3.34 -3.27 3.16
C PRO A 59 -1.91 -2.99 2.68
N LEU A 60 -1.41 -3.78 1.70
CA LEU A 60 -0.09 -3.54 1.12
C LEU A 60 -0.01 -2.16 0.45
N MET A 61 -1.04 -1.77 -0.30
CA MET A 61 -1.09 -0.45 -0.96
C MET A 61 -1.15 0.69 0.06
N VAL A 62 -1.92 0.53 1.14
CA VAL A 62 -1.97 1.54 2.21
C VAL A 62 -0.61 1.63 2.92
N ALA A 63 -0.03 0.51 3.35
CA ALA A 63 1.30 0.49 3.97
C ALA A 63 2.36 1.12 3.05
N ALA A 64 2.30 0.84 1.74
CA ALA A 64 3.20 1.44 0.76
C ALA A 64 3.02 2.97 0.64
N THR A 65 1.78 3.46 0.61
CA THR A 65 1.46 4.90 0.54
C THR A 65 2.05 5.68 1.72
N TYR A 66 1.92 5.15 2.93
CA TYR A 66 2.39 5.82 4.15
C TYR A 66 3.85 5.48 4.48
N GLY A 67 4.42 4.47 3.83
CA GLY A 67 5.76 4.00 4.09
C GLY A 67 5.87 3.29 5.44
N SER A 68 4.83 2.53 5.80
CA SER A 68 4.72 1.69 6.99
C SER A 68 5.54 0.42 6.82
N ILE A 69 6.86 0.55 6.95
CA ILE A 69 7.84 -0.48 6.58
C ILE A 69 7.62 -1.81 7.32
N ASP A 70 7.26 -1.76 8.60
CA ASP A 70 7.18 -2.98 9.42
C ASP A 70 5.92 -3.78 9.09
N VAL A 71 4.78 -3.10 8.92
CA VAL A 71 3.55 -3.74 8.43
C VAL A 71 3.75 -4.25 7.00
N LEU A 72 4.39 -3.47 6.12
CA LEU A 72 4.70 -3.91 4.75
C LEU A 72 5.53 -5.20 4.74
N LYS A 73 6.59 -5.28 5.55
CA LYS A 73 7.41 -6.50 5.70
C LYS A 73 6.61 -7.66 6.28
N LEU A 74 5.73 -7.40 7.24
CA LEU A 74 4.86 -8.43 7.82
C LEU A 74 3.93 -9.02 6.75
N ILE A 75 3.27 -8.18 5.94
CA ILE A 75 2.38 -8.62 4.86
C ILE A 75 3.12 -9.56 3.89
N LEU A 76 4.30 -9.14 3.43
CA LEU A 76 5.14 -9.91 2.50
C LEU A 76 5.64 -11.24 3.09
N LYS A 77 5.77 -11.33 4.42
CA LYS A 77 6.19 -12.55 5.12
C LYS A 77 5.04 -13.54 5.31
N LEU A 78 3.84 -13.04 5.61
CA LEU A 78 2.71 -13.87 5.99
C LEU A 78 1.94 -14.45 4.80
N SER A 79 2.10 -13.88 3.60
CA SER A 79 1.25 -14.24 2.46
C SER A 79 1.98 -14.19 1.12
N SER A 80 1.59 -15.08 0.21
CA SER A 80 1.97 -15.02 -1.20
C SER A 80 0.97 -14.14 -1.95
N ILE A 81 1.14 -12.82 -1.80
CA ILE A 81 0.29 -11.83 -2.47
C ILE A 81 0.81 -11.48 -3.86
N ASP A 82 -0.12 -11.16 -4.75
CA ASP A 82 0.20 -10.57 -6.06
C ASP A 82 0.60 -9.10 -5.88
N LEU A 83 1.90 -8.83 -5.95
CA LEU A 83 2.46 -7.48 -5.79
C LEU A 83 2.05 -6.52 -6.91
N ASN A 84 1.59 -7.06 -8.05
CA ASN A 84 1.15 -6.31 -9.21
C ASN A 84 -0.37 -6.18 -9.27
N ARG A 85 -1.10 -6.69 -8.26
CA ARG A 85 -2.52 -6.46 -8.14
C ARG A 85 -2.79 -4.97 -8.17
N HIS A 86 -3.75 -4.60 -9.02
CA HIS A 86 -4.35 -3.28 -9.03
C HIS A 86 -5.80 -3.37 -8.54
N CYS A 87 -6.28 -2.34 -7.86
CA CYS A 87 -7.68 -2.24 -7.47
C CYS A 87 -8.17 -0.79 -7.59
N GLY A 88 -9.46 -0.59 -7.32
CA GLY A 88 -10.13 0.68 -7.51
C GLY A 88 -10.25 1.12 -8.96
N LEU A 89 -10.85 2.29 -9.14
CA LEU A 89 -11.06 2.90 -10.46
C LEU A 89 -9.76 3.44 -11.06
N ASP A 90 -8.78 3.77 -10.22
CA ASP A 90 -7.49 4.29 -10.63
C ASP A 90 -6.50 3.21 -11.04
N LYS A 91 -6.79 1.93 -10.73
CA LYS A 91 -5.96 0.77 -11.09
C LYS A 91 -4.51 0.91 -10.65
N THR A 92 -4.28 1.47 -9.47
CA THR A 92 -2.93 1.64 -8.94
C THR A 92 -2.42 0.37 -8.27
N THR A 93 -1.10 0.16 -8.32
CA THR A 93 -0.38 -0.93 -7.63
C THR A 93 0.27 -0.41 -6.35
N ALA A 94 0.87 -1.30 -5.54
CA ALA A 94 1.64 -0.91 -4.36
C ALA A 94 2.83 0.02 -4.71
N LEU A 95 3.49 -0.16 -5.87
CA LEU A 95 4.56 0.74 -6.31
C LEU A 95 4.05 2.14 -6.67
N HIS A 96 2.89 2.26 -7.31
CA HIS A 96 2.26 3.57 -7.55
C HIS A 96 1.95 4.28 -6.23
N CYS A 97 1.43 3.53 -5.26
CA CYS A 97 1.15 4.02 -3.91
C CYS A 97 2.41 4.53 -3.22
N ALA A 98 3.51 3.76 -3.25
CA ALA A 98 4.79 4.16 -2.67
C ALA A 98 5.37 5.42 -3.31
N ALA A 99 5.30 5.52 -4.64
CA ALA A 99 5.82 6.66 -5.39
C ALA A 99 5.01 7.96 -5.14
N SER A 100 3.69 7.87 -5.09
CA SER A 100 2.79 9.02 -4.94
C SER A 100 2.51 9.42 -3.48
N GLY A 101 2.83 8.54 -2.52
CA GLY A 101 2.57 8.76 -1.10
C GLY A 101 3.40 9.86 -0.44
N GLY A 102 4.53 10.24 -1.04
CA GLY A 102 5.42 11.30 -0.53
C GLY A 102 6.01 11.02 0.85
N SER A 103 6.06 9.75 1.26
CA SER A 103 6.66 9.34 2.52
C SER A 103 8.18 9.51 2.48
N VAL A 104 8.78 9.91 3.61
CA VAL A 104 10.25 10.00 3.75
C VAL A 104 10.93 8.63 3.63
N THR A 105 10.19 7.54 3.84
CA THR A 105 10.66 6.17 3.69
C THR A 105 10.38 5.58 2.30
N ALA A 106 9.89 6.36 1.32
CA ALA A 106 9.52 5.87 -0.01
C ALA A 106 10.64 5.09 -0.72
N VAL A 107 11.90 5.52 -0.56
CA VAL A 107 13.09 4.81 -1.10
C VAL A 107 13.17 3.38 -0.55
N GLU A 108 13.00 3.22 0.75
CA GLU A 108 13.06 1.90 1.40
C GLU A 108 11.84 1.05 1.01
N THR A 109 10.65 1.63 1.00
CA THR A 109 9.42 0.95 0.55
C THR A 109 9.56 0.40 -0.87
N ILE A 110 10.03 1.22 -1.81
CA ILE A 110 10.22 0.82 -3.21
C ILE A 110 11.29 -0.27 -3.32
N LYS A 111 12.41 -0.16 -2.60
CA LYS A 111 13.44 -1.21 -2.58
C LYS A 111 12.89 -2.55 -2.08
N ILE A 112 12.09 -2.55 -1.02
CA ILE A 112 11.49 -3.77 -0.49
C ILE A 112 10.54 -4.40 -1.51
N LEU A 113 9.64 -3.60 -2.10
CA LEU A 113 8.68 -4.09 -3.09
C LEU A 113 9.37 -4.63 -4.35
N LEU A 114 10.38 -3.92 -4.88
CA LEU A 114 11.17 -4.38 -6.03
C LEU A 114 11.95 -5.66 -5.71
N SER A 115 12.56 -5.74 -4.52
CA SER A 115 13.27 -6.95 -4.09
C SER A 115 12.35 -8.16 -3.91
N ALA A 116 11.07 -7.91 -3.61
CA ALA A 116 10.03 -8.92 -3.53
C ALA A 116 9.45 -9.31 -4.91
N GLY A 117 9.85 -8.63 -5.99
CA GLY A 117 9.45 -8.95 -7.36
C GLY A 117 8.29 -8.11 -7.92
N ALA A 118 7.97 -6.96 -7.31
CA ALA A 118 6.98 -6.04 -7.87
C ALA A 118 7.49 -5.46 -9.21
N ASP A 119 6.61 -5.40 -10.22
CA ASP A 119 6.92 -4.90 -11.56
C ASP A 119 6.79 -3.37 -11.62
N PRO A 120 7.89 -2.62 -11.85
CA PRO A 120 7.83 -1.17 -11.99
C PRO A 120 7.22 -0.70 -13.30
N ASN A 121 6.84 -1.60 -14.21
CA ASN A 121 6.29 -1.28 -15.51
C ASN A 121 4.76 -1.33 -15.58
N CYS A 122 4.09 -1.76 -14.52
CA CYS A 122 2.63 -1.70 -14.43
C CYS A 122 2.14 -0.27 -14.66
N VAL A 123 1.00 -0.12 -15.34
CA VAL A 123 0.40 1.19 -15.59
C VAL A 123 -0.95 1.33 -14.88
N ASP A 124 -1.20 2.53 -14.36
CA ASP A 124 -2.50 2.92 -13.80
C ASP A 124 -3.57 3.13 -14.90
N VAL A 125 -4.77 3.57 -14.50
CA VAL A 125 -5.87 3.83 -15.45
C VAL A 125 -5.55 4.92 -16.48
N ASN A 126 -4.60 5.82 -16.18
CA ASN A 126 -4.19 6.93 -17.05
C ASN A 126 -2.99 6.56 -17.92
N GLY A 127 -2.46 5.33 -17.79
CA GLY A 127 -1.25 4.89 -18.50
C GLY A 127 0.05 5.33 -17.85
N HIS A 128 0.01 5.86 -16.61
CA HIS A 128 1.20 6.24 -15.86
C HIS A 128 1.82 5.03 -15.17
N ARG A 129 3.15 4.97 -15.17
CA ARG A 129 3.96 4.05 -14.37
C ARG A 129 4.18 4.62 -12.96
N PRO A 130 4.66 3.81 -12.00
CA PRO A 130 5.07 4.32 -10.69
C PRO A 130 6.05 5.50 -10.76
N SER A 131 6.99 5.51 -11.71
CA SER A 131 7.94 6.62 -11.90
C SER A 131 7.25 7.94 -12.26
N ASP A 132 6.14 7.89 -12.98
CA ASP A 132 5.45 9.06 -13.51
C ASP A 132 4.66 9.79 -12.42
N VAL A 133 4.32 9.10 -11.32
CA VAL A 133 3.50 9.62 -10.22
C VAL A 133 4.29 9.98 -8.97
N ILE A 134 5.62 10.11 -9.06
CA ILE A 134 6.49 10.43 -7.92
C ILE A 134 6.11 11.78 -7.29
N VAL A 135 5.79 11.76 -6.00
CA VAL A 135 5.62 12.95 -5.18
C VAL A 135 6.80 13.06 -4.23
N ALA A 136 7.68 14.05 -4.45
CA ALA A 136 8.82 14.32 -3.59
C ALA A 136 8.67 15.72 -2.96
N PRO A 137 8.82 15.86 -1.63
CA PRO A 137 8.82 17.18 -0.99
C PRO A 137 9.98 18.03 -1.54
N HIS A 138 9.73 19.31 -1.83
CA HIS A 138 10.76 20.24 -2.32
C HIS A 138 12.01 20.34 -1.43
N LYS A 139 11.88 20.01 -0.13
CA LYS A 139 12.98 20.02 0.84
C LYS A 139 13.97 18.86 0.67
N CYS A 140 13.62 17.83 -0.11
CA CYS A 140 14.45 16.64 -0.34
C CYS A 140 14.90 16.61 -1.82
N SER A 141 15.81 17.51 -2.19
CA SER A 141 16.21 17.75 -3.60
C SER A 141 16.63 16.50 -4.37
N ASN A 142 17.18 15.49 -3.69
CA ASN A 142 17.71 14.28 -4.33
C ASN A 142 16.73 13.09 -4.26
N LEU A 143 15.61 13.22 -3.54
CA LEU A 143 14.67 12.11 -3.34
C LEU A 143 14.03 11.70 -4.67
N ARG A 144 13.53 12.68 -5.44
CA ARG A 144 12.91 12.41 -6.75
C ARG A 144 13.84 11.65 -7.68
N ALA A 145 15.07 12.15 -7.90
CA ALA A 145 16.05 11.50 -8.77
C ALA A 145 16.40 10.08 -8.30
N THR A 146 16.50 9.85 -6.98
CA THR A 146 16.74 8.52 -6.43
C THR A 146 15.58 7.56 -6.72
N LEU A 147 14.34 8.02 -6.59
CA LEU A 147 13.15 7.23 -6.86
C LEU A 147 12.97 6.93 -8.35
N GLU A 148 13.23 7.92 -9.22
CA GLU A 148 13.25 7.74 -10.69
C GLU A 148 14.27 6.66 -11.07
N GLN A 149 15.51 6.78 -10.57
CA GLN A 149 16.54 5.77 -10.81
C GLN A 149 16.10 4.37 -10.36
N LEU A 150 15.54 4.22 -9.16
CA LEU A 150 15.12 2.91 -8.66
C LEU A 150 14.03 2.26 -9.52
N LEU A 151 13.08 3.07 -10.02
CA LEU A 151 11.95 2.59 -10.81
C LEU A 151 12.30 2.39 -12.29
N GLU A 152 13.38 3.00 -12.80
CA GLU A 152 13.88 2.81 -14.16
C GLU A 152 14.87 1.65 -14.31
N VAL A 153 15.58 1.26 -13.24
CA VAL A 153 16.78 0.38 -13.30
C VAL A 153 16.56 -1.06 -13.76
N LEU A 154 15.33 -1.56 -13.92
CA LEU A 154 15.10 -2.94 -14.39
C LEU A 154 15.01 -3.11 -15.91
N MET A 155 15.28 -2.08 -16.70
CA MET A 155 15.37 -2.21 -18.16
C MET A 155 16.59 -3.00 -18.67
N VAL A 156 17.59 -3.31 -17.84
CA VAL A 156 18.94 -3.69 -18.34
C VAL A 156 19.41 -5.11 -17.95
N LEU A 157 18.59 -5.95 -17.32
CA LEU A 157 18.97 -7.35 -17.01
C LEU A 157 18.21 -8.41 -17.81
N ALA A 158 17.69 -8.05 -18.99
CA ALA A 158 17.17 -8.98 -19.98
C ALA A 158 18.00 -8.95 -21.27
N LEU A 159 19.30 -9.27 -21.18
CA LEU A 159 20.16 -9.65 -22.30
C LEU A 159 21.09 -10.79 -21.88
#